data_AF-A0A9N8WWU4-F1
#
_entry.id   AF-A0A9N8WWU4-F1
#
_cell.length_a   1.000
_cell.length_b   1.000
_cell.length_c   1.000
_cell.angle_alpha   90.00
_cell.angle_beta   90.00
_cell.angle_gamma   90.00
#
_symmetry.space_group_name_H-M   'P 1'
#
loop_
_entity.id
_entity.type
_entity.pdbx_description
1 polymer ?
#
loop_
_entity_poly.entity_id
_entity_poly.type
_entity_poly.pdbx_seq_one_letter_code
_entity_poly.pdbx_strand_id
1 'polypeptide(L)'
;MNGCWTRVLSAVFAALFLAAVTLKKLYPGNDPYRCRAVQSTGRWIDPVRDEQGNRDPYRQWQPDGCILSQYGSEDIRRCMEGRKVFLSGDSTSQNVARAMGNILDSKQFKKVDSRKGFQRIQLYNTTYHGQKIEHLANVWLSAHGVPGQEEFVQNIDIYTEERRNIPSIKDQEGPALIYISAGAWFTHPHVFTSWNKTNAADPWDKRYELFRNHVVSLNKFIGENIPDYDPFIAPMDLYDGIGNLILYATPAGPRYLGDDPTQQVDRGCRADEVFEMQQWLHEHEGNLSIPLVWSIPGVVAGQDKIWHDPLRSGFHVKFHVAELRASILFNMRCNAKLDRMVPYPYSRTCCTDYGIKPFTQMTLVGLGLMYLTICVLCELLDLFTNRQQGKPHWSLFNMRLGCLVLALLMCHYADRTQMMAKGSKLWQLGDFIALSLPCIAICLSTIRRSDPPRYLSLPQPSTDQPFLSLDQIDEWKG
;
A
#
# COMPACT_ATOMS: atom_id res chain seq x y z
N MET A 1 -11.65 -14.37 40.44
CA MET A 1 -10.77 -15.05 39.45
C MET A 1 -9.44 -15.33 40.14
N ASN A 2 -9.07 -16.61 40.29
CA ASN A 2 -7.92 -17.05 41.08
C ASN A 2 -6.62 -16.52 40.46
N GLY A 3 -5.81 -15.76 41.19
CA GLY A 3 -4.64 -15.10 40.58
C GLY A 3 -3.51 -16.04 40.12
N CYS A 4 -3.62 -17.36 40.33
CA CYS A 4 -2.85 -18.35 39.57
C CYS A 4 -3.12 -18.24 38.05
N TRP A 5 -4.39 -18.12 37.64
CA TRP A 5 -4.76 -17.94 36.23
C TRP A 5 -4.19 -16.66 35.64
N THR A 6 -4.18 -15.56 36.40
CA THR A 6 -3.60 -14.29 35.93
C THR A 6 -2.10 -14.41 35.66
N ARG A 7 -1.35 -15.10 36.54
CA ARG A 7 0.09 -15.36 36.35
C ARG A 7 0.33 -16.18 35.09
N VAL A 8 -0.36 -17.31 34.96
CA VAL A 8 -0.26 -18.21 33.80
C VAL A 8 -0.59 -17.46 32.50
N LEU A 9 -1.70 -16.71 32.47
CA LEU A 9 -2.09 -15.94 31.29
C LEU A 9 -1.03 -14.90 30.91
N SER A 10 -0.47 -14.17 31.88
CA SER A 10 0.57 -13.16 31.59
C SER A 10 1.85 -13.78 31.03
N ALA A 11 2.31 -14.90 31.60
CA ALA A 11 3.50 -15.60 31.15
C ALA A 11 3.31 -16.21 29.76
N VAL A 12 2.16 -16.84 29.52
CA VAL A 12 1.80 -17.41 28.20
C VAL A 12 1.73 -16.33 27.14
N PHE A 13 1.05 -15.21 27.41
CA PHE A 13 0.92 -14.12 26.44
C PHE A 13 2.27 -13.49 26.10
N ALA A 14 3.14 -13.27 27.10
CA ALA A 14 4.50 -12.78 26.87
C ALA A 14 5.35 -13.79 26.07
N ALA A 15 5.27 -15.08 26.38
CA ALA A 15 5.96 -16.12 25.64
C ALA A 15 5.50 -16.20 24.18
N LEU A 16 4.19 -16.13 23.94
CA LEU A 16 3.61 -16.09 22.58
C LEU A 16 4.09 -14.86 21.81
N PHE A 17 4.14 -13.69 22.45
CA PHE A 17 4.67 -12.48 21.82
C PHE A 17 6.14 -12.63 21.43
N LEU A 18 7.00 -13.10 22.34
CA LEU A 18 8.42 -13.35 22.07
C LEU A 18 8.62 -14.37 20.94
N ALA A 19 7.83 -15.45 20.95
CA ALA A 19 7.83 -16.45 19.88
C ALA A 19 7.41 -15.83 18.53
N ALA A 20 6.36 -15.01 18.51
CA ALA A 20 5.88 -14.35 17.30
C ALA A 20 6.91 -13.36 16.73
N VAL A 21 7.55 -12.55 17.59
CA VAL A 21 8.65 -11.65 17.19
C VAL A 21 9.82 -12.44 16.60
N THR A 22 10.20 -13.55 17.25
CA THR A 22 11.32 -14.40 16.82
C THR A 22 11.03 -15.07 15.48
N LEU A 23 9.84 -15.68 15.36
CA LEU A 23 9.39 -16.35 14.13
C LEU A 23 9.32 -15.36 12.97
N LYS A 24 8.76 -14.16 13.17
CA LYS A 24 8.65 -13.15 12.11
C LYS A 24 10.01 -12.59 11.67
N LYS A 25 11.00 -12.53 12.56
CA LYS A 25 12.38 -12.12 12.22
C LYS A 25 13.13 -13.20 11.43
N LEU A 26 12.96 -14.47 11.80
CA LEU A 26 13.60 -15.60 11.10
C LEU A 26 12.92 -15.94 9.77
N TYR A 27 11.61 -15.73 9.69
CA TYR A 27 10.77 -16.04 8.53
C TYR A 27 9.92 -14.81 8.15
N PRO A 28 10.52 -13.80 7.49
CA PRO A 28 9.82 -12.56 7.13
C PRO A 28 8.61 -12.77 6.20
N GLY A 29 8.58 -13.88 5.45
CA GLY A 29 7.56 -14.19 4.45
C GLY A 29 7.90 -13.61 3.08
N ASN A 30 6.96 -13.70 2.14
CA ASN A 30 7.11 -13.21 0.76
C ASN A 30 6.74 -11.74 0.57
N ASP A 31 6.29 -11.06 1.63
CA ASP A 31 5.96 -9.63 1.61
C ASP A 31 6.38 -8.93 2.92
N PRO A 32 7.70 -8.87 3.21
CA PRO A 32 8.22 -8.29 4.44
C PRO A 32 7.81 -6.83 4.64
N TYR A 33 7.60 -6.09 3.55
CA TYR A 33 7.38 -4.64 3.55
C TYR A 33 5.96 -4.22 3.20
N ARG A 34 5.03 -5.16 2.96
CA ARG A 34 3.67 -4.88 2.48
C ARG A 34 3.64 -4.21 1.10
N CYS A 35 4.63 -4.48 0.25
CA CYS A 35 4.62 -4.02 -1.14
C CYS A 35 3.68 -4.88 -1.99
N ARG A 36 3.69 -6.21 -1.80
CA ARG A 36 2.79 -7.11 -2.55
C ARG A 36 1.33 -6.91 -2.18
N ALA A 37 1.05 -6.51 -0.93
CA ALA A 37 -0.29 -6.06 -0.54
C ALA A 37 -0.78 -4.91 -1.43
N VAL A 38 0.03 -3.87 -1.67
CA VAL A 38 -0.32 -2.76 -2.57
C VAL A 38 -0.42 -3.20 -4.02
N GLN A 39 0.50 -4.06 -4.45
CA GLN A 39 0.55 -4.60 -5.80
C GLN A 39 -0.73 -5.39 -6.12
N SER A 40 -1.16 -6.26 -5.20
CA SER A 40 -2.05 -7.38 -5.53
C SER A 40 -3.42 -7.35 -4.89
N THR A 41 -3.58 -6.60 -3.79
CA THR A 41 -4.80 -6.64 -2.98
C THR A 41 -5.47 -5.27 -2.89
N GLY A 42 -6.66 -5.29 -2.32
CA GLY A 42 -7.29 -4.11 -1.75
C GLY A 42 -8.79 -4.12 -1.93
N ARG A 43 -9.43 -3.22 -1.21
CA ARG A 43 -10.87 -3.02 -1.27
C ARG A 43 -11.24 -1.57 -1.00
N TRP A 44 -12.38 -1.17 -1.55
CA TRP A 44 -13.07 0.04 -1.14
C TRP A 44 -13.65 -0.14 0.25
N ILE A 45 -13.27 0.72 1.19
CA ILE A 45 -13.81 0.70 2.57
C ILE A 45 -14.85 1.80 2.81
N ASP A 46 -15.08 2.67 1.83
CA ASP A 46 -16.21 3.58 1.79
C ASP A 46 -17.54 2.82 1.97
N PRO A 47 -18.53 3.38 2.68
CA PRO A 47 -19.82 2.70 2.88
C PRO A 47 -20.53 2.45 1.54
N VAL A 48 -21.24 1.31 1.46
CA VAL A 48 -22.11 1.00 0.32
C VAL A 48 -23.25 2.01 0.27
N ARG A 49 -23.55 2.54 -0.93
CA ARG A 49 -24.52 3.62 -1.11
C ARG A 49 -25.71 3.28 -2.00
N ASP A 50 -25.66 2.18 -2.73
CA ASP A 50 -26.78 1.71 -3.54
C ASP A 50 -26.93 0.19 -3.53
N GLU A 51 -28.08 -0.26 -4.04
CA GLU A 51 -28.45 -1.68 -4.12
C GLU A 51 -27.48 -2.50 -4.99
N GLN A 52 -26.79 -1.85 -5.92
CA GLN A 52 -25.78 -2.46 -6.79
C GLN A 52 -24.42 -2.58 -6.09
N GLY A 53 -24.30 -2.17 -4.82
CA GLY A 53 -23.08 -2.31 -4.04
C GLY A 53 -22.01 -1.25 -4.31
N ASN A 54 -22.35 -0.16 -5.01
CA ASN A 54 -21.37 0.89 -5.31
C ASN A 54 -21.02 1.70 -4.06
N ARG A 55 -19.75 2.12 -4.03
CA ARG A 55 -19.15 2.87 -2.92
C ARG A 55 -18.72 4.30 -3.30
N ASP A 56 -19.46 4.91 -4.22
CA ASP A 56 -19.23 6.31 -4.65
C ASP A 56 -19.21 7.27 -3.43
N PRO A 57 -18.29 8.24 -3.35
CA PRO A 57 -17.41 8.74 -4.40
C PRO A 57 -15.99 8.18 -4.35
N TYR A 58 -15.79 6.93 -3.88
CA TYR A 58 -14.53 6.20 -4.04
C TYR A 58 -13.31 6.92 -3.43
N ARG A 59 -13.39 7.24 -2.14
CA ARG A 59 -12.37 8.05 -1.46
C ARG A 59 -11.24 7.21 -0.90
N GLN A 60 -11.53 5.98 -0.49
CA GLN A 60 -10.61 5.20 0.33
C GLN A 60 -10.50 3.75 -0.13
N TRP A 61 -9.42 3.51 -0.87
CA TRP A 61 -8.93 2.19 -1.21
C TRP A 61 -7.92 1.71 -0.16
N GLN A 62 -8.08 0.47 0.28
CA GLN A 62 -7.35 -0.09 1.41
C GLN A 62 -6.76 -1.45 0.99
N PRO A 63 -5.43 -1.53 0.74
CA PRO A 63 -4.71 -2.79 0.64
C PRO A 63 -4.76 -3.59 1.94
N ASP A 64 -4.51 -4.89 1.85
CA ASP A 64 -4.57 -5.75 3.02
C ASP A 64 -3.40 -5.51 3.98
N GLY A 65 -3.73 -5.11 5.19
CA GLY A 65 -2.78 -4.99 6.30
C GLY A 65 -1.82 -3.81 6.23
N CYS A 66 -2.03 -2.84 5.33
CA CYS A 66 -1.28 -1.59 5.31
C CYS A 66 -2.12 -0.41 4.77
N ILE A 67 -1.86 0.80 5.25
CA ILE A 67 -2.55 2.04 4.86
C ILE A 67 -1.79 2.73 3.73
N LEU A 68 -2.51 3.07 2.65
CA LEU A 68 -1.98 3.88 1.55
C LEU A 68 -1.84 5.35 1.96
N SER A 69 -0.70 5.93 1.58
CA SER A 69 -0.48 7.36 1.65
C SER A 69 -1.17 8.07 0.50
N GLN A 70 -1.70 9.26 0.79
CA GLN A 70 -1.95 10.27 -0.23
C GLN A 70 -0.64 11.04 -0.50
N TYR A 71 -0.47 11.51 -1.72
CA TYR A 71 0.75 12.20 -2.15
C TYR A 71 0.45 13.63 -2.56
N GLY A 72 1.29 14.56 -2.11
CA GLY A 72 1.38 15.89 -2.66
C GLY A 72 2.52 16.04 -3.67
N SER A 73 2.56 17.20 -4.34
CA SER A 73 3.64 17.58 -5.24
C SER A 73 5.03 17.46 -4.61
N GLU A 74 5.18 17.92 -3.38
CA GLU A 74 6.44 17.89 -2.65
C GLU A 74 6.93 16.46 -2.35
N ASP A 75 6.02 15.58 -1.93
CA ASP A 75 6.35 14.16 -1.67
C ASP A 75 6.90 13.48 -2.93
N ILE A 76 6.24 13.70 -4.08
CA ILE A 76 6.67 13.10 -5.35
C ILE A 76 8.04 13.66 -5.73
N ARG A 77 8.23 14.98 -5.66
CA ARG A 77 9.51 15.62 -6.03
C ARG A 77 10.67 15.18 -5.16
N ARG A 78 10.46 15.09 -3.84
CA ARG A 78 11.47 14.59 -2.89
C ARG A 78 11.78 13.12 -3.10
N CYS A 79 10.77 12.30 -3.44
CA CYS A 79 10.98 10.89 -3.74
C CYS A 79 11.81 10.69 -5.02
N MET A 80 11.40 11.36 -6.10
CA MET A 80 11.98 11.14 -7.42
C MET A 80 13.33 11.84 -7.60
N GLU A 81 13.58 12.94 -6.88
CA GLU A 81 14.82 13.73 -6.94
C GLU A 81 15.21 14.17 -8.36
N GLY A 82 14.20 14.55 -9.15
CA GLY A 82 14.39 15.01 -10.53
C GLY A 82 14.45 13.90 -11.57
N ARG A 83 14.65 12.63 -11.17
CA ARG A 83 14.49 11.49 -12.10
C ARG A 83 13.06 11.45 -12.61
N LYS A 84 12.92 11.13 -13.89
CA LYS A 84 11.63 11.16 -14.57
C LYS A 84 10.73 9.98 -14.19
N VAL A 85 9.42 10.17 -14.38
CA VAL A 85 8.45 9.08 -14.41
C VAL A 85 8.09 8.81 -15.87
N PHE A 86 8.24 7.57 -16.30
CA PHE A 86 8.00 7.16 -17.68
C PHE A 86 6.81 6.19 -17.73
N LEU A 87 5.79 6.53 -18.51
CA LEU A 87 4.60 5.70 -18.70
C LEU A 87 4.55 5.23 -20.15
N SER A 88 4.18 3.98 -20.37
CA SER A 88 4.07 3.40 -21.71
C SER A 88 2.78 2.61 -21.83
N GLY A 89 2.05 2.78 -22.93
CA GLY A 89 0.89 1.94 -23.24
C GLY A 89 -0.27 2.65 -23.89
N ASP A 90 -1.49 2.31 -23.47
CA ASP A 90 -2.73 2.81 -24.08
C ASP A 90 -3.31 4.06 -23.41
N SER A 91 -4.55 4.42 -23.76
CA SER A 91 -5.22 5.61 -23.22
C SER A 91 -5.45 5.54 -21.70
N THR A 92 -5.43 4.34 -21.10
CA THR A 92 -5.52 4.18 -19.65
C THR A 92 -4.22 4.59 -18.96
N SER A 93 -3.06 4.28 -19.55
CA SER A 93 -1.75 4.72 -19.05
C SER A 93 -1.56 6.23 -19.22
N GLN A 94 -2.08 6.79 -20.31
CA GLN A 94 -2.12 8.24 -20.52
C GLN A 94 -2.99 8.94 -19.46
N ASN A 95 -4.11 8.34 -19.06
CA ASN A 95 -4.99 8.88 -18.02
C ASN A 95 -4.27 8.93 -16.66
N VAL A 96 -3.44 7.92 -16.35
CA VAL A 96 -2.57 7.91 -15.16
C VAL A 96 -1.48 9.00 -15.26
N ALA A 97 -0.85 9.20 -16.42
CA ALA A 97 0.14 10.26 -16.62
C ALA A 97 -0.44 11.67 -16.38
N ARG A 98 -1.64 11.91 -16.89
CA ARG A 98 -2.39 13.15 -16.66
C ARG A 98 -2.76 13.34 -15.19
N ALA A 99 -3.19 12.26 -14.52
CA ALA A 99 -3.47 12.28 -13.08
C ALA A 99 -2.22 12.62 -12.26
N MET A 100 -1.05 12.06 -12.59
CA MET A 100 0.23 12.42 -11.96
C MET A 100 0.55 13.91 -12.13
N GLY A 101 0.32 14.46 -13.33
CA GLY A 101 0.47 15.90 -13.58
C GLY A 101 -0.45 16.76 -12.71
N ASN A 102 -1.70 16.35 -12.51
CA ASN A 102 -2.63 17.07 -11.64
C ASN A 102 -2.21 17.03 -10.16
N ILE A 103 -1.67 15.91 -9.68
CA ILE A 103 -1.13 15.79 -8.31
C ILE A 103 0.09 16.71 -8.12
N LEU A 104 0.95 16.83 -9.14
CA LEU A 104 2.15 17.67 -9.12
C LEU A 104 1.85 19.17 -9.18
N ASP A 105 0.98 19.60 -10.09
CA ASP A 105 0.49 20.98 -10.14
C ASP A 105 -0.85 21.05 -10.89
N SER A 106 -1.95 21.03 -10.14
CA SER A 106 -3.30 21.11 -10.71
C SER A 106 -3.56 22.39 -11.52
N LYS A 107 -2.91 23.51 -11.20
CA LYS A 107 -3.08 24.78 -11.92
C LYS A 107 -2.36 24.73 -13.26
N GLN A 108 -1.10 24.29 -13.27
CA GLN A 108 -0.33 24.10 -14.49
C GLN A 108 -0.96 23.02 -15.37
N PHE A 109 -1.34 21.88 -14.78
CA PHE A 109 -2.02 20.78 -15.47
C PHE A 109 -3.26 21.29 -16.21
N LYS A 110 -4.19 21.98 -15.53
CA LYS A 110 -5.39 22.53 -16.17
C LYS A 110 -5.07 23.49 -17.32
N LYS A 111 -4.02 24.30 -17.20
CA LYS A 111 -3.56 25.18 -18.28
C LYS A 111 -3.05 24.39 -19.49
N VAL A 112 -2.24 23.36 -19.26
CA VAL A 112 -1.71 22.49 -20.31
C VAL A 112 -2.84 21.71 -20.99
N ASP A 113 -3.74 21.13 -20.20
CA ASP A 113 -4.86 20.30 -20.66
C ASP A 113 -5.92 21.11 -21.42
N SER A 114 -6.13 22.38 -21.04
CA SER A 114 -7.07 23.29 -21.72
C SER A 114 -6.60 23.79 -23.08
N ARG A 115 -5.31 23.62 -23.43
CA ARG A 115 -4.79 23.97 -24.77
C ARG A 115 -5.37 22.97 -25.77
N LYS A 116 -6.47 23.36 -26.43
CA LYS A 116 -7.03 22.66 -27.59
C LYS A 116 -5.91 22.33 -28.58
N GLY A 117 -5.58 21.05 -28.75
CA GLY A 117 -4.56 20.63 -29.71
C GLY A 117 -3.60 19.54 -29.26
N PHE A 118 -3.59 19.13 -27.99
CA PHE A 118 -2.93 17.86 -27.65
C PHE A 118 -3.66 16.73 -28.39
N GLN A 119 -3.03 16.20 -29.45
CA GLN A 119 -3.53 15.01 -30.11
C GLN A 119 -3.66 13.92 -29.04
N ARG A 120 -4.84 13.31 -28.95
CA ARG A 120 -5.24 12.37 -27.88
C ARG A 120 -4.29 11.17 -27.67
N ILE A 121 -3.30 10.96 -28.53
CA ILE A 121 -2.42 9.78 -28.51
C ILE A 121 -0.92 10.17 -28.55
N GLN A 122 -0.56 11.45 -28.77
CA GLN A 122 0.83 11.83 -29.00
C GLN A 122 1.48 12.38 -27.73
N LEU A 123 2.49 11.66 -27.26
CA LEU A 123 3.52 12.00 -26.26
C LEU A 123 3.10 13.04 -25.19
N TYR A 124 2.74 12.57 -23.98
CA TYR A 124 2.60 13.48 -22.85
C TYR A 124 3.97 13.66 -22.19
N ASN A 125 4.67 14.74 -22.57
CA ASN A 125 5.96 15.11 -21.99
C ASN A 125 5.81 16.47 -21.32
N THR A 126 5.83 16.50 -19.99
CA THR A 126 5.68 17.76 -19.24
C THR A 126 6.48 17.73 -17.95
N THR A 127 7.07 18.88 -17.63
CA THR A 127 7.81 19.10 -16.39
C THR A 127 6.99 19.97 -15.44
N TYR A 128 6.78 19.47 -14.22
CA TYR A 128 6.08 20.14 -13.14
C TYR A 128 7.05 20.40 -12.00
N HIS A 129 7.40 21.66 -11.77
CA HIS A 129 8.39 22.07 -10.75
C HIS A 129 9.70 21.25 -10.76
N GLY A 130 10.22 20.94 -11.95
CA GLY A 130 11.43 20.11 -12.12
C GLY A 130 11.18 18.61 -12.13
N GLN A 131 9.98 18.13 -11.80
CA GLN A 131 9.61 16.72 -11.97
C GLN A 131 9.12 16.46 -13.39
N LYS A 132 9.83 15.61 -14.14
CA LYS A 132 9.44 15.23 -15.50
C LYS A 132 8.50 14.03 -15.49
N ILE A 133 7.40 14.14 -16.24
CA ILE A 133 6.47 13.03 -16.54
C ILE A 133 6.46 12.85 -18.06
N GLU A 134 6.75 11.63 -18.52
CA GLU A 134 6.75 11.22 -19.92
C GLU A 134 5.74 10.10 -20.13
N HIS A 135 4.99 10.15 -21.22
CA HIS A 135 4.12 9.09 -21.69
C HIS A 135 4.41 8.82 -23.17
N LEU A 136 4.59 7.55 -23.51
CA LEU A 136 4.72 7.09 -24.88
C LEU A 136 3.59 6.10 -25.19
N ALA A 137 2.90 6.31 -26.31
CA ALA A 137 1.86 5.40 -26.77
C ALA A 137 2.51 4.08 -27.26
N ASN A 138 2.12 2.98 -26.63
CA ASN A 138 2.58 1.63 -26.97
C ASN A 138 1.48 0.61 -26.69
N VAL A 139 0.37 0.75 -27.43
CA VAL A 139 -0.85 -0.06 -27.23
C VAL A 139 -0.63 -1.56 -27.45
N TRP A 140 0.44 -1.92 -28.17
CA TRP A 140 0.78 -3.28 -28.52
C TRP A 140 1.93 -3.85 -27.68
N LEU A 141 2.48 -3.16 -26.68
CA LEU A 141 3.63 -3.66 -25.91
C LEU A 141 4.87 -3.99 -26.79
N SER A 142 5.05 -3.24 -27.87
CA SER A 142 6.15 -3.42 -28.81
C SER A 142 7.48 -2.92 -28.22
N ALA A 143 8.56 -3.65 -28.48
CA ALA A 143 9.92 -3.28 -28.08
C ALA A 143 10.79 -3.01 -29.33
N HIS A 144 12.01 -3.58 -29.41
CA HIS A 144 12.93 -3.39 -30.52
C HIS A 144 12.33 -3.65 -31.91
N GLY A 145 12.83 -2.90 -32.90
CA GLY A 145 12.49 -3.10 -34.31
C GLY A 145 11.15 -2.49 -34.75
N VAL A 146 10.45 -1.78 -33.86
CA VAL A 146 9.21 -1.07 -34.18
C VAL A 146 9.48 0.44 -34.22
N PRO A 147 9.32 1.10 -35.39
CA PRO A 147 9.50 2.55 -35.51
C PRO A 147 8.63 3.33 -34.51
N GLY A 148 9.23 4.30 -33.82
CA GLY A 148 8.55 5.13 -32.83
C GLY A 148 8.55 4.55 -31.41
N GLN A 149 9.24 3.42 -31.17
CA GLN A 149 9.42 2.81 -29.85
C GLN A 149 10.88 2.93 -29.34
N GLU A 150 11.70 3.78 -29.96
CA GLU A 150 13.10 3.96 -29.61
C GLU A 150 13.25 4.53 -28.18
N GLU A 151 12.39 5.49 -27.81
CA GLU A 151 12.36 6.06 -26.46
C GLU A 151 11.90 5.02 -25.42
N PHE A 152 10.99 4.10 -25.78
CA PHE A 152 10.61 2.99 -24.91
C PHE A 152 11.82 2.11 -24.60
N VAL A 153 12.50 1.65 -25.66
CA VAL A 153 13.68 0.80 -25.56
C VAL A 153 14.77 1.48 -24.75
N GLN A 154 15.12 2.73 -25.06
CA GLN A 154 16.15 3.49 -24.34
C GLN A 154 15.88 3.59 -22.83
N ASN A 155 14.64 3.87 -22.44
CA ASN A 155 14.27 3.96 -21.03
C ASN A 155 14.40 2.63 -20.30
N ILE A 156 14.07 1.52 -20.98
CA ILE A 156 14.23 0.18 -20.41
C ILE A 156 15.71 -0.22 -20.34
N ASP A 157 16.50 0.07 -21.37
CA ASP A 157 17.93 -0.25 -21.39
C ASP A 157 18.66 0.44 -20.22
N ILE A 158 18.51 1.76 -20.07
CA ILE A 158 19.11 2.52 -18.96
C ILE A 158 18.62 1.96 -17.61
N TYR A 159 17.32 1.67 -17.49
CA TYR A 159 16.76 1.08 -16.28
C TYR A 159 17.41 -0.26 -15.92
N THR A 160 17.58 -1.14 -16.90
CA THR A 160 18.17 -2.46 -16.69
C THR A 160 19.67 -2.37 -16.37
N GLU A 161 20.39 -1.45 -17.00
CA GLU A 161 21.81 -1.16 -16.72
C GLU A 161 22.00 -0.67 -15.28
N GLU A 162 21.22 0.34 -14.87
CA GLU A 162 21.27 0.87 -13.50
C GLU A 162 20.80 -0.14 -12.46
N ARG A 163 19.94 -1.09 -12.83
CA ARG A 163 19.51 -2.14 -11.91
C ARG A 163 20.56 -3.24 -11.76
N ARG A 164 21.39 -3.49 -12.77
CA ARG A 164 22.56 -4.38 -12.69
C ARG A 164 23.68 -3.75 -11.86
N ASN A 165 23.98 -2.48 -12.09
CA ASN A 165 25.02 -1.73 -11.40
C ASN A 165 24.46 -0.41 -10.89
N ILE A 166 23.93 -0.41 -9.67
CA ILE A 166 23.23 0.74 -9.07
C ILE A 166 24.22 1.91 -8.92
N PRO A 167 24.12 2.98 -9.74
CA PRO A 167 24.97 4.14 -9.57
C PRO A 167 24.45 5.01 -8.44
N SER A 168 25.24 6.02 -8.06
CA SER A 168 24.77 7.01 -7.08
C SER A 168 23.51 7.70 -7.63
N ILE A 169 22.62 8.13 -6.74
CA ILE A 169 21.34 8.73 -7.18
C ILE A 169 21.54 9.97 -8.05
N LYS A 170 22.64 10.70 -7.86
CA LYS A 170 22.96 11.87 -8.68
C LYS A 170 23.38 11.50 -10.11
N ASP A 171 23.88 10.29 -10.30
CA ASP A 171 24.37 9.78 -11.57
C ASP A 171 23.35 8.86 -12.26
N GLN A 172 22.16 8.67 -11.66
CA GLN A 172 21.06 7.93 -12.27
C GLN A 172 20.35 8.80 -13.31
N GLU A 173 20.38 8.35 -14.56
CA GLU A 173 19.69 8.96 -15.70
C GLU A 173 18.35 8.26 -15.99
N GLY A 174 18.20 7.01 -15.52
CA GLY A 174 17.03 6.18 -15.71
C GLY A 174 15.76 6.73 -15.04
N PRO A 175 14.57 6.31 -15.50
CA PRO A 175 13.32 6.66 -14.83
C PRO A 175 13.28 6.09 -13.41
N ALA A 176 12.86 6.90 -12.44
CA ALA A 176 12.61 6.42 -11.09
C ALA A 176 11.40 5.47 -11.04
N LEU A 177 10.45 5.62 -11.96
CA LEU A 177 9.28 4.79 -12.09
C LEU A 177 8.95 4.59 -13.57
N ILE A 178 8.85 3.32 -13.99
CA ILE A 178 8.33 2.91 -15.29
C ILE A 178 6.98 2.22 -15.08
N TYR A 179 5.94 2.74 -15.72
CA TYR A 179 4.59 2.16 -15.66
C TYR A 179 4.14 1.75 -17.06
N ILE A 180 4.00 0.45 -17.26
CA ILE A 180 3.47 -0.13 -18.49
C ILE A 180 2.01 -0.46 -18.26
N SER A 181 1.12 -0.04 -19.15
CA SER A 181 -0.30 -0.40 -19.10
C SER A 181 -0.90 -0.41 -20.50
N ALA A 182 -0.96 -1.62 -21.06
CA ALA A 182 -1.54 -1.94 -22.34
C ALA A 182 -1.97 -3.41 -22.35
N GLY A 183 -2.85 -3.76 -23.28
CA GLY A 183 -3.45 -5.10 -23.39
C GLY A 183 -4.89 -5.05 -23.89
N ALA A 184 -5.66 -4.06 -23.43
CA ALA A 184 -7.08 -3.92 -23.79
C ALA A 184 -7.31 -3.69 -25.31
N TRP A 185 -6.28 -3.28 -26.05
CA TRP A 185 -6.34 -3.13 -27.50
C TRP A 185 -6.33 -4.47 -28.26
N PHE A 186 -5.78 -5.53 -27.66
CA PHE A 186 -5.85 -6.87 -28.24
C PHE A 186 -7.29 -7.42 -28.25
N THR A 187 -8.20 -6.86 -27.45
CA THR A 187 -9.62 -7.21 -27.50
C THR A 187 -10.38 -6.48 -28.62
N HIS A 188 -9.72 -5.63 -29.41
CA HIS A 188 -10.39 -5.00 -30.54
C HIS A 188 -10.71 -6.05 -31.62
N PRO A 189 -11.90 -6.05 -32.24
CA PRO A 189 -12.24 -7.04 -33.27
C PRO A 189 -11.44 -6.92 -34.58
N HIS A 190 -10.58 -5.91 -34.70
CA HIS A 190 -9.87 -5.53 -35.93
C HIS A 190 -8.43 -5.11 -35.57
N VAL A 191 -7.62 -6.09 -35.19
CA VAL A 191 -6.19 -5.92 -34.83
C VAL A 191 -5.30 -6.06 -36.06
N PHE A 192 -5.56 -7.08 -36.89
CA PHE A 192 -4.83 -7.39 -38.11
C PHE A 192 -5.52 -6.82 -39.34
N THR A 193 -6.85 -6.92 -39.40
CA THR A 193 -7.64 -6.42 -40.51
C THR A 193 -8.11 -5.00 -40.23
N SER A 194 -8.06 -4.13 -41.24
CA SER A 194 -8.69 -2.81 -41.14
C SER A 194 -10.20 -2.98 -41.26
N TRP A 195 -10.97 -2.32 -40.40
CA TRP A 195 -12.43 -2.26 -40.48
C TRP A 195 -12.94 -1.90 -41.89
N ASN A 196 -12.17 -1.12 -42.65
CA ASN A 196 -12.52 -0.68 -44.01
C ASN A 196 -12.29 -1.75 -45.10
N LYS A 197 -11.65 -2.89 -44.79
CA LYS A 197 -11.31 -3.93 -45.79
C LYS A 197 -12.26 -5.13 -45.74
N THR A 198 -12.74 -5.50 -44.56
CA THR A 198 -13.64 -6.64 -44.36
C THR A 198 -14.51 -6.41 -43.13
N ASN A 199 -15.81 -6.73 -43.23
CA ASN A 199 -16.72 -6.71 -42.07
C ASN A 199 -16.50 -7.89 -41.10
N ALA A 200 -15.60 -8.81 -41.41
CA ALA A 200 -15.27 -9.95 -40.55
C ALA A 200 -14.31 -9.53 -39.45
N ALA A 201 -14.64 -9.87 -38.19
CA ALA A 201 -13.75 -9.68 -37.05
C ALA A 201 -12.58 -10.68 -37.10
N ASP A 202 -11.43 -10.24 -36.61
CA ASP A 202 -10.26 -11.10 -36.43
C ASP A 202 -10.53 -12.15 -35.34
N PRO A 203 -10.21 -13.44 -35.58
CA PRO A 203 -10.41 -14.51 -34.60
C PRO A 203 -9.71 -14.20 -33.27
N TRP A 204 -10.41 -14.45 -32.15
CA TRP A 204 -9.89 -14.17 -30.81
C TRP A 204 -8.59 -14.91 -30.52
N ASP A 205 -8.52 -16.19 -30.86
CA ASP A 205 -7.36 -17.07 -30.73
C ASP A 205 -6.07 -16.45 -31.31
N LYS A 206 -6.16 -15.81 -32.48
CA LYS A 206 -5.01 -15.11 -33.08
C LYS A 206 -4.63 -13.83 -32.33
N ARG A 207 -5.62 -13.04 -31.91
CA ARG A 207 -5.38 -11.79 -31.16
C ARG A 207 -4.80 -12.09 -29.77
N TYR A 208 -5.30 -13.15 -29.14
CA TYR A 208 -4.84 -13.63 -27.85
C TYR A 208 -3.43 -14.23 -27.91
N GLU A 209 -3.11 -15.01 -28.96
CA GLU A 209 -1.74 -15.45 -29.22
C GLU A 209 -0.79 -14.25 -29.39
N LEU A 210 -1.20 -13.24 -30.15
CA LEU A 210 -0.40 -12.03 -30.32
C LEU A 210 -0.15 -11.32 -28.99
N PHE A 211 -1.16 -11.17 -28.15
CA PHE A 211 -1.02 -10.62 -26.80
C PHE A 211 0.03 -11.38 -25.99
N ARG A 212 -0.10 -12.71 -25.90
CA ARG A 212 0.83 -13.56 -25.14
C ARG A 212 2.26 -13.43 -25.67
N ASN A 213 2.44 -13.46 -26.99
CA ASN A 213 3.76 -13.32 -27.62
C ASN A 213 4.40 -11.97 -27.29
N HIS A 214 3.62 -10.89 -27.29
CA HIS A 214 4.12 -9.56 -26.95
C HIS A 214 4.48 -9.43 -25.46
N VAL A 215 3.67 -9.99 -24.56
CA VAL A 215 4.03 -10.03 -23.12
C VAL A 215 5.29 -10.85 -22.88
N VAL A 216 5.42 -12.02 -23.50
CA VAL A 216 6.63 -12.86 -23.39
C VAL A 216 7.85 -12.14 -23.96
N SER A 217 7.72 -11.48 -25.13
CA SER A 217 8.81 -10.72 -25.73
C SER A 217 9.25 -9.55 -24.84
N LEU A 218 8.29 -8.81 -24.27
CA LEU A 218 8.57 -7.72 -23.34
C LEU A 218 9.25 -8.24 -22.07
N ASN A 219 8.76 -9.36 -21.53
CA ASN A 219 9.33 -10.01 -20.37
C ASN A 219 10.77 -10.47 -20.63
N LYS A 220 11.04 -11.05 -21.79
CA LYS A 220 12.39 -11.47 -22.18
C LYS A 220 13.34 -10.28 -22.24
N PHE A 221 12.92 -9.19 -22.90
CA PHE A 221 13.69 -7.97 -23.04
C PHE A 221 14.08 -7.36 -21.68
N ILE A 222 13.14 -7.33 -20.74
CA ILE A 222 13.37 -6.79 -19.39
C ILE A 222 14.11 -7.79 -18.49
N GLY A 223 13.67 -9.05 -18.49
CA GLY A 223 14.09 -10.10 -17.57
C GLY A 223 15.49 -10.64 -17.81
N GLU A 224 15.93 -10.78 -19.07
CA GLU A 224 17.33 -11.16 -19.38
C GLU A 224 18.34 -10.10 -18.90
N ASN A 225 17.84 -8.88 -18.64
CA ASN A 225 18.67 -7.73 -18.31
C ASN A 225 18.62 -7.27 -16.85
N ILE A 226 17.87 -7.94 -15.98
CA ILE A 226 17.74 -7.57 -14.57
C ILE A 226 18.27 -8.71 -13.68
N PRO A 227 18.90 -8.39 -12.53
CA PRO A 227 19.27 -9.41 -11.54
C PRO A 227 18.07 -10.27 -11.11
N ASP A 228 18.32 -11.56 -10.89
CA ASP A 228 17.31 -12.53 -10.46
C ASP A 228 16.98 -12.39 -8.97
N TYR A 229 16.42 -11.24 -8.59
CA TYR A 229 15.84 -11.04 -7.27
C TYR A 229 14.58 -10.18 -7.30
N ASP A 230 13.63 -10.52 -6.43
CA ASP A 230 12.37 -9.82 -6.27
C ASP A 230 12.54 -8.48 -5.52
N PRO A 231 12.17 -7.34 -6.13
CA PRO A 231 12.32 -6.02 -5.50
C PRO A 231 11.44 -5.84 -4.24
N PHE A 232 10.41 -6.68 -4.05
CA PHE A 232 9.52 -6.59 -2.90
C PHE A 232 9.96 -7.45 -1.70
N ILE A 233 10.94 -8.33 -1.89
CA ILE A 233 11.54 -9.15 -0.83
C ILE A 233 12.95 -8.66 -0.47
N ALA A 234 13.70 -8.19 -1.46
CA ALA A 234 15.06 -7.72 -1.25
C ALA A 234 15.14 -6.59 -0.20
N PRO A 235 16.20 -6.54 0.62
CA PRO A 235 16.42 -5.44 1.54
C PRO A 235 16.41 -4.10 0.80
N MET A 236 15.66 -3.13 1.33
CA MET A 236 15.61 -1.79 0.76
C MET A 236 16.98 -1.11 0.88
N ASP A 237 17.47 -0.49 -0.21
CA ASP A 237 18.66 0.38 -0.23
C ASP A 237 18.55 1.42 0.88
N LEU A 238 19.60 1.88 1.57
CA LEU A 238 19.49 2.77 2.74
C LEU A 238 18.99 4.19 2.44
N TYR A 239 19.04 4.64 1.19
CA TYR A 239 18.63 5.98 0.80
C TYR A 239 17.36 5.96 -0.04
N ASP A 240 17.37 5.23 -1.16
CA ASP A 240 16.33 5.30 -2.19
C ASP A 240 15.16 4.33 -2.01
N GLY A 241 15.27 3.45 -1.00
CA GLY A 241 14.24 2.50 -0.62
C GLY A 241 14.22 1.32 -1.59
N ILE A 242 13.15 1.21 -2.38
CA ILE A 242 13.04 0.15 -3.39
C ILE A 242 13.93 0.40 -4.63
N GLY A 243 14.43 1.63 -4.81
CA GLY A 243 15.16 2.00 -6.01
C GLY A 243 14.24 2.25 -7.21
N ASN A 244 14.81 2.28 -8.42
CA ASN A 244 14.04 2.42 -9.65
C ASN A 244 13.10 1.22 -9.83
N LEU A 245 11.84 1.49 -10.18
CA LEU A 245 10.79 0.47 -10.22
C LEU A 245 10.11 0.41 -11.60
N ILE A 246 10.00 -0.79 -12.16
CA ILE A 246 9.17 -1.09 -13.33
C ILE A 246 7.95 -1.89 -12.91
N LEU A 247 6.78 -1.51 -13.43
CA LEU A 247 5.50 -2.13 -13.11
C LEU A 247 4.66 -2.32 -14.36
N TYR A 248 3.98 -3.46 -14.47
CA TYR A 248 3.01 -3.72 -15.54
C TYR A 248 1.60 -3.83 -14.96
N ALA A 249 0.71 -2.88 -15.30
CA ALA A 249 -0.69 -2.98 -14.93
C ALA A 249 -1.44 -3.90 -15.88
N THR A 250 -2.12 -4.86 -15.29
CA THR A 250 -2.97 -5.80 -16.01
C THR A 250 -4.19 -5.05 -16.59
N PRO A 251 -4.64 -5.42 -17.81
CA PRO A 251 -5.74 -4.74 -18.49
C PRO A 251 -7.04 -4.86 -17.68
N ALA A 252 -7.89 -3.84 -17.72
CA ALA A 252 -9.17 -3.81 -17.02
C ALA A 252 -10.29 -3.27 -17.92
N GLY A 253 -11.51 -3.72 -17.68
CA GLY A 253 -12.68 -3.37 -18.49
C GLY A 253 -12.76 -4.17 -19.80
N PRO A 254 -13.58 -3.75 -20.77
CA PRO A 254 -14.48 -2.61 -20.66
C PRO A 254 -15.69 -2.91 -19.76
N ARG A 255 -16.34 -1.86 -19.25
CA ARG A 255 -17.67 -1.95 -18.63
C ARG A 255 -18.63 -0.98 -19.30
N TYR A 256 -19.58 -1.54 -20.06
CA TYR A 256 -20.60 -0.78 -20.77
C TYR A 256 -21.92 -0.80 -19.99
N LEU A 257 -22.54 0.38 -19.82
CA LEU A 257 -23.81 0.57 -19.10
C LEU A 257 -24.89 1.22 -19.98
N GLY A 258 -24.67 1.29 -21.29
CA GLY A 258 -25.67 1.82 -22.23
C GLY A 258 -26.66 0.76 -22.69
N ASP A 259 -27.73 1.20 -23.34
CA ASP A 259 -28.84 0.34 -23.78
C ASP A 259 -28.70 -0.17 -25.22
N ASP A 260 -27.64 0.19 -25.95
CA ASP A 260 -27.42 -0.26 -27.33
C ASP A 260 -27.08 -1.75 -27.36
N PRO A 261 -27.93 -2.63 -27.95
CA PRO A 261 -27.72 -4.07 -27.88
C PRO A 261 -26.44 -4.54 -28.56
N THR A 262 -26.04 -3.88 -29.66
CA THR A 262 -24.83 -4.22 -30.41
C THR A 262 -23.58 -3.93 -29.59
N GLN A 263 -23.54 -2.75 -28.94
CA GLN A 263 -22.45 -2.37 -28.05
C GLN A 263 -22.44 -3.21 -26.77
N GLN A 264 -23.59 -3.58 -26.23
CA GLN A 264 -23.64 -4.50 -25.08
C GLN A 264 -22.98 -5.84 -25.41
N VAL A 265 -23.30 -6.43 -26.57
CA VAL A 265 -22.69 -7.69 -27.02
C VAL A 265 -21.19 -7.52 -27.27
N ASP A 266 -20.76 -6.51 -28.04
CA ASP A 266 -19.33 -6.25 -28.29
C ASP A 266 -18.54 -6.08 -26.99
N ARG A 267 -19.04 -5.23 -26.10
CA ARG A 267 -18.34 -4.89 -24.84
C ARG A 267 -18.36 -6.05 -23.86
N GLY A 268 -19.44 -6.85 -23.84
CA GLY A 268 -19.51 -8.09 -23.09
C GLY A 268 -18.43 -9.08 -23.53
N CYS A 269 -18.36 -9.39 -24.83
CA CYS A 269 -17.33 -10.27 -25.38
C CYS A 269 -15.91 -9.77 -25.06
N ARG A 270 -15.66 -8.46 -25.20
CA ARG A 270 -14.35 -7.88 -24.89
C ARG A 270 -14.00 -7.94 -23.40
N ALA A 271 -14.99 -7.88 -22.52
CA ALA A 271 -14.76 -8.04 -21.08
C ALA A 271 -14.38 -9.48 -20.74
N ASP A 272 -15.01 -10.46 -21.39
CA ASP A 272 -14.66 -11.88 -21.27
C ASP A 272 -13.24 -12.14 -21.82
N GLU A 273 -12.88 -11.55 -22.96
CA GLU A 273 -11.52 -11.61 -23.52
C GLU A 273 -10.47 -11.01 -22.57
N VAL A 274 -10.76 -9.88 -21.91
CA VAL A 274 -9.87 -9.32 -20.88
C VAL A 274 -9.74 -10.25 -19.68
N PHE A 275 -10.82 -10.94 -19.28
CA PHE A 275 -10.77 -11.92 -18.21
C PHE A 275 -9.87 -13.11 -18.57
N GLU A 276 -9.96 -13.63 -19.79
CA GLU A 276 -9.04 -14.68 -20.28
C GLU A 276 -7.57 -14.21 -20.26
N MET A 277 -7.30 -12.97 -20.70
CA MET A 277 -5.96 -12.38 -20.62
C MET A 277 -5.45 -12.27 -19.18
N GLN A 278 -6.30 -11.84 -18.25
CA GLN A 278 -5.97 -11.77 -16.82
C GLN A 278 -5.68 -13.17 -16.25
N GLN A 279 -6.49 -14.17 -16.58
CA GLN A 279 -6.26 -15.53 -16.12
C GLN A 279 -4.88 -16.04 -16.55
N TRP A 280 -4.51 -15.85 -17.82
CA TRP A 280 -3.21 -16.28 -18.31
C TRP A 280 -2.05 -15.53 -17.64
N LEU A 281 -2.18 -14.22 -17.45
CA LEU A 281 -1.19 -13.42 -16.72
C LEU A 281 -1.01 -13.93 -15.28
N HIS A 282 -2.10 -14.31 -14.61
CA HIS A 282 -2.04 -14.87 -13.25
C HIS A 282 -1.34 -16.23 -13.22
N GLU A 283 -1.68 -17.14 -14.14
CA GLU A 283 -1.06 -18.47 -14.25
C GLU A 283 0.44 -18.41 -14.56
N HIS A 284 0.90 -17.36 -15.25
CA HIS A 284 2.28 -17.21 -15.70
C HIS A 284 3.07 -16.16 -14.89
N GLU A 285 2.48 -15.54 -13.86
CA GLU A 285 3.11 -14.46 -13.09
C GLU A 285 4.48 -14.86 -12.51
N GLY A 286 4.61 -16.11 -12.05
CA GLY A 286 5.88 -16.64 -11.53
C GLY A 286 7.02 -16.72 -12.55
N ASN A 287 6.70 -16.68 -13.85
CA ASN A 287 7.67 -16.70 -14.95
C ASN A 287 7.97 -15.29 -15.49
N LEU A 288 7.29 -14.26 -14.98
CA LEU A 288 7.47 -12.88 -15.39
C LEU A 288 8.43 -12.16 -14.43
N SER A 289 9.44 -11.50 -14.99
CA SER A 289 10.39 -10.66 -14.26
C SER A 289 9.80 -9.28 -13.92
N ILE A 290 8.68 -8.92 -14.56
CA ILE A 290 8.01 -7.63 -14.35
C ILE A 290 6.85 -7.83 -13.38
N PRO A 291 6.82 -7.12 -12.23
CA PRO A 291 5.71 -7.24 -11.29
C PRO A 291 4.37 -6.75 -11.89
N LEU A 292 3.34 -7.59 -11.79
CA LEU A 292 1.99 -7.30 -12.26
C LEU A 292 1.17 -6.55 -11.21
N VAL A 293 0.55 -5.42 -11.54
CA VAL A 293 -0.20 -4.59 -10.58
C VAL A 293 -1.69 -4.90 -10.60
N TRP A 294 -2.11 -5.97 -9.90
CA TRP A 294 -3.51 -6.39 -9.80
C TRP A 294 -4.43 -5.44 -9.04
N SER A 295 -3.89 -4.51 -8.25
CA SER A 295 -4.70 -3.46 -7.64
C SER A 295 -5.32 -2.50 -8.68
N ILE A 296 -4.78 -2.42 -9.90
CA ILE A 296 -5.32 -1.57 -10.99
C ILE A 296 -6.66 -2.08 -11.57
N PRO A 297 -6.84 -3.37 -11.89
CA PRO A 297 -8.18 -3.91 -12.12
C PRO A 297 -8.99 -4.02 -10.83
N GLY A 298 -8.34 -4.24 -9.67
CA GLY A 298 -9.02 -4.30 -8.37
C GLY A 298 -9.83 -3.05 -8.05
N VAL A 299 -9.32 -1.85 -8.35
CA VAL A 299 -10.04 -0.60 -8.08
C VAL A 299 -11.36 -0.47 -8.85
N VAL A 300 -11.54 -1.16 -9.98
CA VAL A 300 -12.78 -1.08 -10.79
C VAL A 300 -13.73 -2.27 -10.57
N ALA A 301 -13.28 -3.32 -9.89
CA ALA A 301 -14.02 -4.56 -9.75
C ALA A 301 -15.37 -4.35 -9.02
N GLY A 302 -16.47 -4.68 -9.69
CA GLY A 302 -17.83 -4.56 -9.13
C GLY A 302 -18.28 -3.13 -8.85
N GLN A 303 -17.68 -2.12 -9.49
CA GLN A 303 -18.01 -0.70 -9.27
C GLN A 303 -18.41 -0.01 -10.59
N ASP A 304 -19.70 -0.05 -10.89
CA ASP A 304 -20.26 0.49 -12.13
C ASP A 304 -20.15 2.02 -12.22
N LYS A 305 -20.27 2.72 -11.09
CA LYS A 305 -20.18 4.20 -11.08
C LYS A 305 -18.73 4.72 -11.14
N ILE A 306 -17.70 3.88 -11.26
CA ILE A 306 -16.30 4.32 -11.43
C ILE A 306 -15.99 4.77 -12.85
N TRP A 307 -16.67 4.21 -13.84
CA TRP A 307 -16.38 4.45 -15.25
C TRP A 307 -16.77 5.87 -15.66
N HIS A 308 -15.89 6.57 -16.35
CA HIS A 308 -16.10 7.93 -16.84
C HIS A 308 -16.93 7.95 -18.14
N ASP A 309 -16.69 6.96 -19.00
CA ASP A 309 -17.35 6.83 -20.30
C ASP A 309 -18.07 5.48 -20.48
N PRO A 310 -18.92 5.06 -19.51
CA PRO A 310 -19.58 3.75 -19.54
C PRO A 310 -20.59 3.61 -20.68
N LEU A 311 -21.01 4.72 -21.29
CA LEU A 311 -21.92 4.73 -22.44
C LEU A 311 -21.16 4.77 -23.78
N ARG A 312 -19.83 4.62 -23.78
CA ARG A 312 -18.99 4.69 -24.99
C ARG A 312 -17.94 3.56 -25.02
N SER A 313 -16.77 3.81 -24.44
CA SER A 313 -15.68 2.83 -24.46
C SER A 313 -15.73 1.89 -23.27
N GLY A 314 -16.14 2.39 -22.10
CA GLY A 314 -16.12 1.61 -20.86
C GLY A 314 -14.71 1.28 -20.36
N PHE A 315 -13.66 1.95 -20.86
CA PHE A 315 -12.27 1.71 -20.46
C PHE A 315 -11.71 2.80 -19.54
N HIS A 316 -12.29 4.00 -19.54
CA HIS A 316 -11.76 5.12 -18.76
C HIS A 316 -12.48 5.23 -17.43
N VAL A 317 -11.70 5.41 -16.36
CA VAL A 317 -12.23 5.66 -15.02
C VAL A 317 -12.38 7.16 -14.77
N LYS A 318 -13.21 7.54 -13.79
CA LYS A 318 -13.28 8.91 -13.25
C LYS A 318 -11.87 9.39 -12.87
N PHE A 319 -11.62 10.68 -13.05
CA PHE A 319 -10.27 11.24 -12.94
C PHE A 319 -9.62 11.02 -11.55
N HIS A 320 -10.38 11.14 -10.45
CA HIS A 320 -9.86 10.86 -9.10
C HIS A 320 -9.49 9.38 -8.89
N VAL A 321 -10.09 8.45 -9.63
CA VAL A 321 -9.69 7.03 -9.62
C VAL A 321 -8.39 6.84 -10.39
N ALA A 322 -8.13 7.63 -11.44
CA ALA A 322 -6.82 7.67 -12.09
C ALA A 322 -5.74 8.26 -11.15
N GLU A 323 -6.09 9.25 -10.31
CA GLU A 323 -5.20 9.76 -9.25
C GLU A 323 -4.91 8.69 -8.17
N LEU A 324 -5.91 7.88 -7.83
CA LEU A 324 -5.69 6.73 -6.96
C LEU A 324 -4.74 5.70 -7.61
N ARG A 325 -4.93 5.38 -8.89
CA ARG A 325 -4.02 4.50 -9.63
C ARG A 325 -2.59 5.03 -9.61
N ALA A 326 -2.39 6.33 -9.84
CA ALA A 326 -1.09 6.97 -9.68
C ALA A 326 -0.55 6.84 -8.24
N SER A 327 -1.40 7.06 -7.24
CA SER A 327 -1.03 6.95 -5.82
C SER A 327 -0.63 5.52 -5.43
N ILE A 328 -1.25 4.49 -5.99
CA ILE A 328 -0.84 3.07 -5.82
C ILE A 328 0.62 2.88 -6.26
N LEU A 329 0.98 3.42 -7.42
CA LEU A 329 2.35 3.34 -7.95
C LEU A 329 3.35 4.11 -7.07
N PHE A 330 2.98 5.32 -6.64
CA PHE A 330 3.82 6.09 -5.73
C PHE A 330 3.98 5.41 -4.37
N ASN A 331 2.95 4.76 -3.83
CA ASN A 331 3.06 4.00 -2.58
C ASN A 331 4.09 2.87 -2.69
N MET A 332 4.15 2.16 -3.82
CA MET A 332 5.19 1.14 -4.04
C MET A 332 6.58 1.74 -4.22
N ARG A 333 6.70 2.89 -4.88
CA ARG A 333 8.01 3.51 -5.21
C ARG A 333 8.60 4.36 -4.07
N CYS A 334 7.78 5.10 -3.35
CA CYS A 334 8.21 6.27 -2.58
C CYS A 334 8.11 6.13 -1.07
N ASN A 335 7.29 5.21 -0.53
CA ASN A 335 7.02 5.17 0.91
C ASN A 335 8.30 4.98 1.74
N ALA A 336 9.11 3.97 1.42
CA ALA A 336 10.38 3.71 2.10
C ALA A 336 11.33 4.91 2.10
N LYS A 337 11.50 5.59 0.96
CA LYS A 337 12.37 6.76 0.85
C LYS A 337 11.86 7.93 1.69
N LEU A 338 10.57 8.24 1.57
CA LEU A 338 9.97 9.36 2.30
C LEU A 338 9.97 9.13 3.82
N ASP A 339 9.75 7.90 4.27
CA ASP A 339 9.81 7.56 5.70
C ASP A 339 11.23 7.71 6.29
N ARG A 340 12.28 7.68 5.46
CA ARG A 340 13.65 7.95 5.91
C ARG A 340 13.98 9.42 5.96
N MET A 341 13.41 10.19 5.05
CA MET A 341 13.53 11.64 5.07
C MET A 341 12.76 12.23 6.25
N VAL A 342 11.53 11.75 6.48
CA VAL A 342 10.63 12.22 7.53
C VAL A 342 9.97 11.01 8.20
N PRO A 343 10.57 10.44 9.27
CA PRO A 343 10.09 9.22 9.92
C PRO A 343 8.89 9.43 10.85
N TYR A 344 8.34 10.64 10.96
CA TYR A 344 7.17 10.88 11.82
C TYR A 344 6.36 12.09 11.32
N PRO A 345 5.01 12.04 11.36
CA PRO A 345 4.17 10.90 11.74
C PRO A 345 4.13 9.79 10.67
N TYR A 346 4.05 8.53 11.12
CA TYR A 346 3.90 7.39 10.20
C TYR A 346 2.49 7.32 9.64
N SER A 347 2.29 8.03 8.54
CA SER A 347 1.09 7.97 7.70
C SER A 347 1.22 6.94 6.57
N ARG A 348 2.44 6.46 6.32
CA ARG A 348 2.81 5.53 5.25
C ARG A 348 3.16 4.21 5.89
N THR A 349 2.36 3.18 5.62
CA THR A 349 2.60 1.85 6.23
C THR A 349 2.66 0.72 5.21
N CYS A 350 2.35 1.03 3.96
CA CYS A 350 2.54 0.14 2.83
C CYS A 350 3.93 0.31 2.20
N CYS A 351 4.51 -0.76 1.68
CA CYS A 351 5.81 -0.76 0.99
C CYS A 351 6.90 0.12 1.66
N THR A 352 7.12 -0.14 2.94
CA THR A 352 8.07 0.61 3.77
C THR A 352 8.75 -0.29 4.80
N ASP A 353 10.00 0.04 5.10
CA ASP A 353 10.81 -0.55 6.17
C ASP A 353 10.70 0.25 7.50
N TYR A 354 9.83 1.26 7.56
CA TYR A 354 9.69 2.23 8.66
C TYR A 354 10.91 3.14 8.86
N GLY A 355 11.76 3.25 7.83
CA GLY A 355 12.92 4.10 7.81
C GLY A 355 14.04 3.69 8.76
N ILE A 356 15.04 4.56 8.89
CA ILE A 356 16.23 4.29 9.70
C ILE A 356 15.90 4.41 11.17
N LYS A 357 16.07 3.31 11.91
CA LYS A 357 15.86 3.27 13.36
C LYS A 357 17.13 3.73 14.07
N PRO A 358 17.07 4.75 14.95
CA PRO A 358 18.24 5.18 15.70
C PRO A 358 18.76 4.04 16.59
N PHE A 359 20.08 3.96 16.74
CA PHE A 359 20.74 2.90 17.51
C PHE A 359 20.24 2.83 18.96
N THR A 360 19.90 3.98 19.56
CA THR A 360 19.32 4.07 20.90
C THR A 360 17.98 3.34 21.00
N GLN A 361 17.09 3.53 20.03
CA GLN A 361 15.80 2.84 19.98
C GLN A 361 15.98 1.33 19.80
N MET A 362 16.89 0.92 18.90
CA MET A 362 17.18 -0.51 18.70
C MET A 362 17.75 -1.16 19.95
N THR A 363 18.64 -0.46 20.66
CA THR A 363 19.22 -0.91 21.93
C THR A 363 18.15 -1.07 23.01
N LEU A 364 17.27 -0.07 23.18
CA LEU A 364 16.17 -0.12 24.16
C LEU A 364 15.20 -1.28 23.88
N VAL A 365 14.84 -1.50 22.60
CA VAL A 365 14.00 -2.63 22.20
C VAL A 365 14.70 -3.96 22.46
N GLY A 366 16.00 -4.07 22.17
CA GLY A 366 16.80 -5.26 22.46
C GLY A 366 16.87 -5.58 23.96
N LEU A 367 17.18 -4.59 24.79
CA LEU A 367 17.19 -4.72 26.25
C LEU A 367 15.80 -5.09 26.78
N GLY A 368 14.73 -4.48 26.26
CA GLY A 368 13.35 -4.81 26.63
C GLY A 368 12.99 -6.26 26.31
N LEU A 369 13.36 -6.77 25.13
CA LEU A 369 13.14 -8.17 24.76
C LEU A 369 13.92 -9.14 25.67
N MET A 370 15.18 -8.84 25.98
CA MET A 370 15.97 -9.66 26.91
C MET A 370 15.37 -9.66 28.31
N TYR A 371 14.99 -8.49 28.83
CA TYR A 371 14.36 -8.36 30.13
C TYR A 371 13.03 -9.13 30.22
N LEU A 372 12.18 -9.02 29.19
CA LEU A 372 10.93 -9.77 29.11
C LEU A 372 11.17 -11.29 29.09
N THR A 373 12.18 -11.74 28.35
CA THR A 373 12.57 -13.15 28.29
C THR A 373 12.99 -13.67 29.67
N ILE A 374 13.81 -12.91 30.41
CA ILE A 374 14.21 -13.26 31.78
C ILE A 374 12.98 -13.33 32.70
N CYS A 375 12.06 -12.35 32.63
CA CYS A 375 10.84 -12.36 33.43
C CYS A 375 9.97 -13.60 33.17
N VAL A 376 9.82 -14.00 31.90
CA VAL A 376 9.08 -15.21 31.53
C VAL A 376 9.76 -16.47 32.06
N LEU A 377 11.08 -16.59 31.92
CA LEU A 377 11.83 -17.75 32.45
C LEU A 377 11.72 -17.85 33.98
N CYS A 378 11.90 -16.73 34.70
CA CYS A 378 11.72 -16.66 36.14
C CYS A 378 10.31 -17.08 36.57
N GLU A 379 9.28 -16.61 35.86
CA GLU A 379 7.89 -16.95 36.17
C GLU A 379 7.58 -18.42 35.90
N LEU A 380 8.09 -18.99 34.80
CA LEU A 380 7.95 -20.40 34.50
C LEU A 380 8.59 -21.27 35.58
N LEU A 381 9.80 -20.93 36.04
CA LEU A 381 10.47 -21.63 37.15
C LEU A 381 9.64 -21.57 38.45
N ASP A 382 9.08 -20.40 38.79
CA ASP A 382 8.23 -20.24 39.97
C ASP A 382 6.92 -21.06 39.87
N LEU A 383 6.37 -21.24 38.67
CA LEU A 383 5.21 -22.08 38.41
C LEU A 383 5.55 -23.58 38.50
N PHE A 384 6.68 -24.00 37.94
CA PHE A 384 7.15 -25.40 38.01
C PHE A 384 7.46 -25.85 39.44
N THR A 385 7.95 -24.95 40.28
CA THR A 385 8.22 -25.22 41.70
C THR A 385 6.98 -25.12 42.60
N ASN A 386 5.79 -24.96 42.02
CA ASN A 386 4.47 -24.92 42.67
C ASN A 386 4.40 -23.93 43.86
N ARG A 387 5.04 -22.77 43.73
CA ARG A 387 5.18 -21.81 44.83
C ARG A 387 3.94 -20.93 44.96
N GLN A 388 3.44 -20.83 46.21
CA GLN A 388 2.24 -20.07 46.53
C GLN A 388 2.35 -18.56 46.24
N GLN A 389 1.16 -18.02 45.98
CA GLN A 389 0.86 -16.66 45.58
C GLN A 389 1.19 -15.66 46.72
N GLY A 390 2.25 -14.85 46.57
CA GLY A 390 2.48 -13.75 47.51
C GLY A 390 3.83 -13.06 47.47
N LYS A 391 4.91 -13.73 47.05
CA LYS A 391 6.24 -13.12 46.96
C LYS A 391 6.99 -13.63 45.72
N PRO A 392 7.24 -12.79 44.70
CA PRO A 392 8.10 -13.19 43.59
C PRO A 392 9.49 -13.50 44.14
N HIS A 393 10.08 -14.63 43.75
CA HIS A 393 11.46 -14.96 44.14
C HIS A 393 12.44 -13.88 43.67
N TRP A 394 12.16 -13.31 42.48
CA TRP A 394 12.95 -12.29 41.84
C TRP A 394 12.22 -10.94 41.89
N SER A 395 12.59 -10.06 42.83
CA SER A 395 11.93 -8.76 42.99
C SER A 395 12.01 -7.90 41.72
N LEU A 396 13.13 -7.97 40.99
CA LEU A 396 13.39 -7.19 39.78
C LEU A 396 12.96 -7.88 38.47
N PHE A 397 12.70 -9.19 38.46
CA PHE A 397 12.38 -9.97 37.25
C PHE A 397 11.04 -10.70 37.40
N ASN A 398 9.99 -9.94 37.70
CA ASN A 398 8.64 -10.46 37.88
C ASN A 398 7.72 -10.03 36.74
N MET A 399 6.66 -10.81 36.49
CA MET A 399 5.72 -10.54 35.41
C MET A 399 4.91 -9.24 35.55
N ARG A 400 4.84 -8.59 36.73
CA ARG A 400 4.17 -7.29 36.84
C ARG A 400 4.94 -6.20 36.07
N LEU A 401 6.26 -6.15 36.29
CA LEU A 401 7.15 -5.29 35.50
C LEU A 401 7.27 -5.80 34.06
N GLY A 402 7.33 -7.12 33.88
CA GLY A 402 7.30 -7.76 32.56
C GLY A 402 6.10 -7.35 31.71
N CYS A 403 4.90 -7.21 32.29
CA CYS A 403 3.70 -6.76 31.57
C CYS A 403 3.82 -5.32 31.07
N LEU A 404 4.45 -4.42 31.84
CA LEU A 404 4.71 -3.05 31.38
C LEU A 404 5.67 -3.05 30.19
N VAL A 405 6.76 -3.81 30.27
CA VAL A 405 7.73 -3.94 29.18
C VAL A 405 7.09 -4.59 27.94
N LEU A 406 6.26 -5.62 28.14
CA LEU A 406 5.48 -6.24 27.08
C LEU A 406 4.56 -5.24 26.40
N ALA A 407 3.84 -4.40 27.15
CA ALA A 407 2.96 -3.38 26.57
C ALA A 407 3.75 -2.38 25.72
N LEU A 408 4.89 -1.89 26.21
CA LEU A 408 5.76 -0.98 25.45
C LEU A 408 6.32 -1.62 24.18
N LEU A 409 6.75 -2.89 24.26
CA LEU A 409 7.20 -3.64 23.10
C LEU A 409 6.07 -3.85 22.10
N MET A 410 4.87 -4.24 22.56
CA MET A 410 3.70 -4.41 21.71
C MET A 410 3.37 -3.11 20.95
N CYS A 411 3.37 -1.96 21.63
CA CYS A 411 3.18 -0.65 20.98
C CYS A 411 4.26 -0.37 19.93
N HIS A 412 5.54 -0.64 20.25
CA HIS A 412 6.63 -0.48 19.29
C HIS A 412 6.43 -1.37 18.05
N TYR A 413 6.10 -2.65 18.23
CA TYR A 413 5.92 -3.57 17.10
C TYR A 413 4.63 -3.29 16.31
N ALA A 414 3.59 -2.75 16.94
CA ALA A 414 2.37 -2.31 16.26
C ALA A 414 2.62 -1.11 15.35
N ASP A 415 3.31 -0.08 15.86
CA ASP A 415 3.43 1.22 15.18
C ASP A 415 4.68 1.36 14.32
N ARG A 416 5.78 0.67 14.66
CA ARG A 416 7.12 0.90 14.08
C ARG A 416 7.64 -0.30 13.27
N THR A 417 6.79 -1.30 13.00
CA THR A 417 7.17 -2.51 12.25
C THR A 417 6.02 -3.06 11.41
N GLN A 418 6.32 -4.00 10.51
CA GLN A 418 5.32 -4.72 9.70
C GLN A 418 4.63 -5.91 10.42
N MET A 419 4.87 -6.08 11.73
CA MET A 419 4.37 -7.23 12.49
C MET A 419 2.84 -7.26 12.58
N MET A 420 2.19 -6.10 12.79
CA MET A 420 0.73 -6.00 12.84
C MET A 420 0.17 -5.44 11.54
N ALA A 421 -1.02 -5.91 11.17
CA ALA A 421 -1.79 -5.35 10.07
C ALA A 421 -2.29 -3.95 10.44
N LYS A 422 -2.17 -3.01 9.51
CA LYS A 422 -2.72 -1.65 9.65
C LYS A 422 -3.91 -1.51 8.73
N GLY A 423 -4.89 -0.76 9.21
CA GLY A 423 -6.08 -0.43 8.44
C GLY A 423 -6.46 1.01 8.75
N SER A 424 -6.98 1.69 7.73
CA SER A 424 -7.49 3.02 7.93
C SER A 424 -8.69 3.00 8.85
N LYS A 425 -8.80 4.01 9.71
CA LYS A 425 -9.99 4.20 10.52
C LYS A 425 -11.07 4.85 9.67
N LEU A 426 -12.19 4.16 9.47
CA LEU A 426 -13.39 4.74 8.88
C LEU A 426 -14.35 5.07 10.02
N TRP A 427 -14.65 6.35 10.22
CA TRP A 427 -15.56 6.76 11.28
C TRP A 427 -17.00 6.58 10.81
N GLN A 428 -17.71 5.60 11.40
CA GLN A 428 -19.15 5.46 11.26
C GLN A 428 -19.81 5.69 12.62
N LEU A 429 -20.70 6.68 12.67
CA LEU A 429 -21.35 7.07 13.93
C LEU A 429 -22.19 5.92 14.52
N GLY A 430 -22.87 5.16 13.67
CA GLY A 430 -23.68 4.00 14.08
C GLY A 430 -22.84 2.94 14.79
N ASP A 431 -21.77 2.47 14.15
CA ASP A 431 -20.84 1.48 14.73
C ASP A 431 -20.20 1.98 16.03
N PHE A 432 -19.78 3.25 16.04
CA PHE A 432 -19.20 3.85 17.25
C PHE A 432 -20.17 3.84 18.43
N ILE A 433 -21.43 4.24 18.21
CA ILE A 433 -22.47 4.22 19.24
C ILE A 433 -22.74 2.78 19.69
N ALA A 434 -22.90 1.84 18.76
CA ALA A 434 -23.20 0.45 19.05
C ALA A 434 -22.10 -0.26 19.84
N LEU A 435 -20.82 0.03 19.55
CA LEU A 435 -19.68 -0.55 20.26
C LEU A 435 -19.39 0.15 21.61
N SER A 436 -19.68 1.44 21.73
CA SER A 436 -19.37 2.21 22.94
C SER A 436 -20.46 2.10 24.02
N LEU A 437 -21.74 2.01 23.64
CA LEU A 437 -22.86 1.95 24.59
C LEU A 437 -22.76 0.79 25.59
N PRO A 438 -22.43 -0.46 25.19
CA PRO A 438 -22.26 -1.57 26.14
C PRO A 438 -21.10 -1.35 27.10
N CYS A 439 -19.97 -0.81 26.60
CA CYS A 439 -18.81 -0.49 27.44
C CYS A 439 -19.16 0.56 28.49
N ILE A 440 -19.86 1.63 28.08
CA ILE A 440 -20.36 2.66 29.00
C ILE A 440 -21.32 2.06 30.02
N ALA A 441 -22.25 1.20 29.60
CA ALA A 441 -23.18 0.53 30.52
C ALA A 441 -22.44 -0.36 31.54
N ILE A 442 -21.44 -1.14 31.11
CA ILE A 442 -20.60 -1.95 32.00
C ILE A 442 -19.84 -1.05 32.97
N CYS A 443 -19.19 0.01 32.49
CA CYS A 443 -18.49 0.98 33.33
C CYS A 443 -19.42 1.58 34.38
N LEU A 444 -20.61 2.06 33.98
CA LEU A 444 -21.60 2.61 34.91
C LEU A 444 -22.08 1.57 35.94
N SER A 445 -22.28 0.32 35.53
CA SER A 445 -22.69 -0.77 36.44
C SER A 445 -21.58 -1.23 37.39
N THR A 446 -20.32 -0.97 37.04
CA THR A 446 -19.14 -1.40 37.81
C THR A 446 -18.53 -0.26 38.62
N ILE A 447 -19.00 0.97 38.46
CA ILE A 447 -18.69 2.08 39.37
C ILE A 447 -19.10 1.68 40.78
N ARG A 448 -18.09 1.57 41.66
CA ARG A 448 -18.30 1.43 43.10
C ARG A 448 -18.06 2.78 43.74
N ARG A 449 -18.83 3.10 44.78
CA ARG A 449 -18.45 4.18 45.70
C ARG A 449 -17.04 3.89 46.20
N SER A 450 -16.14 4.85 46.05
CA SER A 450 -14.88 4.85 46.78
C SER A 450 -15.23 4.80 48.27
N ASP A 451 -14.63 3.86 49.00
CA ASP A 451 -14.76 3.86 50.45
C ASP A 451 -14.32 5.24 50.95
N PRO A 452 -15.08 5.87 51.86
CA PRO A 452 -14.62 7.10 52.49
C PRO A 452 -13.24 6.84 53.09
N PRO A 453 -12.28 7.79 52.97
CA PRO A 453 -10.97 7.62 53.55
C PRO A 453 -11.15 7.18 55.01
N ARG A 454 -10.58 6.03 55.38
CA ARG A 454 -10.56 5.59 56.77
C ARG A 454 -9.88 6.71 57.54
N TYR A 455 -10.66 7.48 58.29
CA TYR A 455 -10.14 8.38 59.31
C TYR A 455 -9.32 7.52 60.27
N LEU A 456 -8.01 7.49 60.06
CA LEU A 456 -7.07 7.19 61.12
C LEU A 456 -7.34 8.24 62.18
N SER A 457 -7.93 7.80 63.30
CA SER A 457 -8.16 8.63 64.47
C SER A 457 -6.84 9.19 64.97
N LEU A 458 -6.50 10.41 64.55
CA LEU A 458 -5.60 11.31 65.25
C LEU A 458 -6.13 12.75 65.12
N PRO A 459 -5.90 13.60 66.14
CA PRO A 459 -6.68 14.82 66.35
C PRO A 459 -6.46 15.89 65.27
N GLN A 460 -7.53 16.61 64.94
CA GLN A 460 -7.67 17.79 64.06
C GLN A 460 -6.59 18.90 64.22
N PRO A 461 -6.48 19.91 63.30
CA PRO A 461 -7.33 20.23 62.14
C PRO A 461 -6.59 20.51 60.79
N SER A 462 -7.25 20.05 59.70
CA SER A 462 -7.40 20.65 58.36
C SER A 462 -6.28 21.48 57.69
N THR A 463 -5.65 20.86 56.68
CA THR A 463 -5.61 21.41 55.32
C THR A 463 -5.71 20.23 54.34
N ASP A 464 -6.88 20.06 53.72
CA ASP A 464 -7.07 19.09 52.63
C ASP A 464 -6.13 19.46 51.48
N GLN A 465 -5.08 18.66 51.24
CA GLN A 465 -4.31 18.77 50.01
C GLN A 465 -5.10 18.11 48.88
N PRO A 466 -5.46 18.84 47.81
CA PRO A 466 -6.02 18.23 46.61
C PRO A 466 -4.97 17.33 45.97
N PHE A 467 -5.45 16.31 45.26
CA PHE A 467 -4.66 15.26 44.60
C PHE A 467 -3.64 15.77 43.56
N LEU A 468 -3.61 17.07 43.25
CA LEU A 468 -2.59 17.79 42.47
C LEU A 468 -2.49 19.25 42.97
N SER A 469 -1.31 19.87 42.92
CA SER A 469 -1.16 21.30 43.24
C SER A 469 -1.87 22.16 42.19
N LEU A 470 -2.41 23.33 42.59
CA LEU A 470 -3.05 24.26 41.65
C LEU A 470 -2.14 24.61 40.46
N ASP A 471 -0.83 24.72 40.72
CA ASP A 471 0.19 24.99 39.69
C ASP A 471 0.22 23.92 38.58
N GLN A 472 -0.09 22.64 38.90
CA GLN A 472 -0.15 21.56 37.92
C GLN A 472 -1.46 21.53 37.12
N ILE A 473 -2.53 22.15 37.61
CA ILE A 473 -3.82 22.22 36.92
C ILE A 473 -3.80 23.33 35.86
N ASP A 474 -3.10 24.43 36.13
CA ASP A 474 -3.02 25.56 35.20
C ASP A 474 -2.08 25.29 34.02
N GLU A 475 -1.08 24.41 34.16
CA GLU A 475 -0.20 23.97 33.06
C GLU A 475 -0.95 23.19 31.95
N TRP A 476 -2.09 22.57 32.26
CA TRP A 476 -2.88 21.77 31.32
C TRP A 476 -4.02 22.53 30.63
N LYS A 477 -4.24 23.79 30.99
CA LYS A 477 -5.30 24.62 30.38
C LYS A 477 -4.81 25.55 29.28
N GLY A 478 -3.51 25.53 28.97
CA GLY A 478 -2.91 26.33 27.90
C GLY A 478 -2.44 27.69 28.37
#